data_AF-A0A0U1RRE0-F1
#
_entry.id   AF-A0A0U1RRE0-F1
#
_cell.length_a   1.000
_cell.length_b   1.000
_cell.length_c   1.000
_cell.angle_alpha   90.00
_cell.angle_beta   90.00
_cell.angle_gamma   90.00
#
_symmetry.space_group_name_H-M   'P 1'
#
loop_
_entity.id
_entity.type
_entity.pdbx_description
1 polymer ?
#
loop_
_entity_poly.entity_id
_entity_poly.type
_entity_poly.pdbx_seq_one_letter_code
_entity_poly.pdbx_strand_id
1 'polypeptide(L)' 'MVVQNSADAGDMRAGVQLEPFLHQVGGHMSVMKYDEHTVCKPLVSREQRFYESLPLAMKRFTPQYKGTVTVHLWKD' A
#
# COMPACT_ATOMS: atom_id res chain seq x y z
N MET A 1 -1.45 0.78 -0.88
CA MET A 1 -1.42 0.86 -2.36
C MET A 1 -1.88 2.28 -2.71
N VAL A 2 -1.13 3.21 -3.34
CA VAL A 2 -1.40 4.69 -3.53
C VAL A 2 -1.42 5.14 -5.02
N VAL A 3 -2.57 5.56 -5.59
CA VAL A 3 -2.66 6.18 -6.92
C VAL A 3 -2.49 7.64 -6.61
N GLN A 4 -1.34 8.17 -7.03
CA GLN A 4 -1.11 9.60 -7.00
C GLN A 4 -2.08 10.25 -7.99
N ASN A 5 -3.03 11.03 -7.47
CA ASN A 5 -3.65 12.08 -8.25
C ASN A 5 -2.59 13.19 -8.34
N SER A 6 -2.02 13.36 -9.53
CA SER A 6 -0.93 14.29 -9.82
C SER A 6 -1.40 15.73 -9.69
N ALA A 7 -1.19 16.33 -8.52
CA ALA A 7 -1.14 17.77 -8.32
C ALA A 7 -0.34 18.09 -7.05
N ASP A 8 0.96 17.80 -7.05
CA ASP A 8 1.94 18.69 -6.40
C ASP A 8 3.33 18.44 -6.97
N ALA A 9 3.88 19.45 -7.65
CA ALA A 9 5.21 19.45 -8.21
C ALA A 9 6.19 19.94 -7.12
N GLY A 10 6.39 19.11 -6.09
CA GLY A 10 7.30 19.38 -4.98
C GLY A 10 7.97 18.09 -4.52
N ASP A 11 9.25 17.96 -4.82
CA ASP A 11 10.17 16.91 -4.35
C ASP A 11 9.83 15.44 -4.67
N MET A 12 9.98 15.04 -5.94
CA MET A 12 9.83 13.65 -6.40
C MET A 12 10.93 12.67 -5.92
N ARG A 13 11.75 13.01 -4.92
CA ARG A 13 12.86 12.15 -4.44
C ARG A 13 12.91 11.93 -2.92
N ALA A 14 12.01 12.52 -2.15
CA ALA A 14 11.87 12.15 -0.74
C ALA A 14 11.14 10.80 -0.65
N GLY A 15 11.88 9.72 -0.37
CA GLY A 15 11.28 8.43 -0.06
C GLY A 15 10.36 8.53 1.17
N VAL A 16 9.28 7.75 1.18
CA VAL A 16 8.38 7.67 2.35
C VAL A 16 8.94 6.64 3.33
N GLN A 17 9.17 7.04 4.58
CA GLN A 17 9.53 6.11 5.64
C GLN A 17 8.31 5.26 6.01
N LEU A 18 8.50 3.94 5.98
CA LEU A 18 7.47 2.99 6.38
C LEU A 18 7.71 2.52 7.80
N GLU A 19 6.64 2.46 8.58
CA GLU A 19 6.66 1.98 9.98
C GLU A 19 5.84 0.70 10.11
N PRO A 20 6.14 -0.19 11.07
CA PRO A 20 5.28 -1.34 11.34
C PRO A 20 3.84 -0.91 11.68
N PHE A 21 2.85 -1.59 11.12
CA PHE A 21 1.44 -1.31 11.42
C PHE A 21 1.02 -2.00 12.73
N LEU A 22 0.96 -1.23 13.81
CA LEU A 22 0.72 -1.73 15.17
C LEU A 22 -0.62 -2.44 15.38
N HIS A 23 -1.64 -2.14 14.55
CA HIS A 23 -2.96 -2.76 14.66
C HIS A 23 -3.09 -4.07 13.87
N GLN A 24 -1.98 -4.71 13.49
CA GLN A 24 -2.00 -6.03 12.89
C GLN A 24 -2.45 -7.08 13.93
N VAL A 25 -3.63 -7.66 13.70
CA VAL A 25 -4.25 -8.64 14.62
C VAL A 25 -4.02 -10.11 14.22
N GLY A 26 -3.27 -10.38 13.14
CA GLY A 26 -2.96 -11.75 12.69
C GLY A 26 -2.20 -11.81 11.36
N GLY A 27 -1.96 -13.03 10.88
CA GLY A 27 -1.24 -13.33 9.64
C GLY A 27 0.29 -13.31 9.77
N HIS A 28 0.97 -14.02 8.87
CA HIS A 28 2.44 -14.14 8.87
C HIS A 28 3.17 -13.07 8.05
N MET A 29 2.44 -12.28 7.25
CA MET A 29 3.03 -11.24 6.42
C MET A 29 3.06 -9.92 7.17
N SER A 30 4.18 -9.21 7.08
CA SER A 30 4.32 -7.87 7.65
C SER A 30 3.37 -6.89 6.97
N VAL A 31 2.72 -6.05 7.76
CA VAL A 31 1.96 -4.89 7.27
C VAL A 31 2.69 -3.63 7.72
N MET A 32 2.94 -2.72 6.79
CA MET A 32 3.65 -1.46 7.04
C MET A 32 2.69 -0.29 6.86
N LYS A 33 2.72 0.70 7.74
CA LYS A 33 2.00 1.97 7.59
C LYS A 33 2.73 2.85 6.57
N TYR A 34 2.01 3.35 5.58
CA TYR A 34 2.49 4.32 4.58
C TYR A 34 2.09 5.75 4.98
N ASP A 35 0.82 5.91 5.38
CA ASP A 35 0.26 7.16 5.92
C ASP A 35 -0.86 6.81 6.93
N GLU A 36 -1.64 7.81 7.37
CA GLU A 36 -2.73 7.61 8.33
C GLU A 36 -3.83 6.63 7.85
N HIS A 37 -4.07 6.55 6.54
CA HIS A 37 -5.17 5.81 5.94
C HIS A 37 -4.71 4.73 4.94
N THR A 38 -3.40 4.49 4.85
CA THR A 38 -2.82 3.59 3.87
C THR A 38 -1.79 2.68 4.51
N VAL A 39 -1.95 1.38 4.24
CA VAL A 39 -0.95 0.37 4.54
C VAL A 39 -0.34 -0.21 3.26
N CYS A 40 0.90 -0.67 3.41
CA CYS A 40 1.65 -1.47 2.47
C CYS A 40 1.71 -2.92 2.97
N LYS A 41 1.61 -3.84 2.03
CA LYS A 41 1.77 -5.28 2.24
C LYS A 41 2.78 -5.82 1.22
N PRO A 42 3.50 -6.91 1.52
CA PRO A 42 4.27 -7.64 0.53
C PRO A 42 3.41 -7.95 -0.69
N LEU A 43 3.98 -7.76 -1.88
CA LEU A 43 3.27 -7.97 -3.13
C LEU A 43 3.04 -9.46 -3.36
N VAL A 44 1.76 -9.88 -3.29
CA VAL A 44 1.33 -11.23 -3.66
C VAL A 44 0.56 -11.14 -4.97
N SER A 45 1.08 -11.75 -6.05
CA SER A 45 0.52 -11.62 -7.41
C SER A 45 -0.94 -12.07 -7.52
N ARG A 46 -1.39 -12.98 -6.65
CA ARG A 46 -2.80 -13.40 -6.59
C ARG A 46 -3.70 -12.31 -5.98
N GLU A 47 -3.26 -11.67 -4.90
CA GLU A 47 -4.00 -10.56 -4.26
C GLU A 47 -4.01 -9.33 -5.17
N GLN A 48 -2.90 -9.02 -5.84
CA GLN A 48 -2.84 -7.94 -6.83
C GLN A 48 -3.88 -8.14 -7.94
N ARG A 49 -3.90 -9.32 -8.59
CA ARG A 49 -4.88 -9.61 -9.65
C ARG A 49 -6.33 -9.53 -9.15
N PHE A 50 -6.59 -9.95 -7.91
CA PHE A 50 -7.91 -9.81 -7.30
C PHE A 50 -8.35 -8.35 -7.24
N TYR A 51 -7.48 -7.45 -6.79
CA TYR A 51 -7.81 -6.03 -6.72
C TYR A 51 -7.88 -5.35 -8.11
N GLU A 52 -7.02 -5.72 -9.05
CA GLU A 52 -7.05 -5.20 -10.43
C GLU A 52 -8.30 -5.63 -11.19
N SER A 53 -8.85 -6.81 -10.89
CA SER A 53 -10.05 -7.35 -11.52
C SER A 53 -11.35 -7.09 -10.74
N LEU A 54 -11.29 -6.29 -9.66
CA LEU A 54 -12.40 -6.14 -8.73
C LEU A 54 -13.61 -5.43 -9.38
N PRO A 55 -14.82 -6.05 -9.38
CA PRO A 55 -16.03 -5.42 -9.90
C PRO A 55 -16.36 -4.12 -9.16
N LEU A 56 -16.93 -3.13 -9.88
CA LEU A 56 -17.29 -1.83 -9.30
C LEU A 56 -18.21 -1.95 -8.07
N ALA A 57 -19.16 -2.88 -8.10
CA ALA A 57 -20.08 -3.14 -6.99
C ALA A 57 -19.37 -3.57 -5.70
N MET A 58 -18.19 -4.19 -5.81
CA MET A 58 -17.42 -4.68 -4.67
C MET A 58 -16.47 -3.64 -4.08
N LYS A 59 -16.08 -2.60 -4.84
CA LYS A 59 -15.10 -1.59 -4.40
C LYS A 59 -15.47 -0.92 -3.08
N ARG A 60 -16.76 -0.69 -2.82
CA ARG A 60 -17.24 -0.06 -1.57
C ARG A 60 -17.13 -0.97 -0.33
N PHE A 61 -16.92 -2.27 -0.53
CA PHE A 61 -16.84 -3.28 0.53
C PHE A 61 -15.43 -3.84 0.72
N THR A 62 -14.47 -3.39 -0.10
CA THR A 62 -13.08 -3.79 -0.05
C THR A 62 -12.19 -2.59 0.23
N PRO A 63 -10.99 -2.78 0.81
CA PRO A 63 -9.99 -1.73 0.85
C PRO A 63 -9.69 -1.19 -0.56
N GLN A 64 -9.41 0.10 -0.67
CA GLN A 64 -9.03 0.69 -1.95
C GLN A 64 -7.63 0.22 -2.35
N TYR A 65 -7.54 -0.54 -3.45
CA TYR A 65 -6.27 -0.75 -4.14
C TYR A 65 -5.89 0.53 -4.83
N LYS A 66 -4.80 1.13 -4.37
CA LYS A 66 -4.23 2.26 -5.07
C LYS A 66 -2.85 1.97 -5.76
N GLY A 67 -2.41 0.74 -6.06
CA GLY A 67 -1.12 0.46 -6.76
C GLY A 67 0.08 0.02 -5.91
N THR A 68 1.20 -0.34 -6.56
CA THR A 68 2.41 -0.91 -5.94
C THR A 68 3.48 0.14 -5.62
N VAL A 69 4.31 -0.11 -4.62
CA VAL A 69 5.50 0.71 -4.28
C VAL A 69 6.72 -0.18 -4.13
N THR A 70 7.89 0.34 -4.48
CA THR A 70 9.19 -0.31 -4.22
C THR A 70 9.70 0.13 -2.85
N VAL A 71 10.12 -0.82 -2.03
CA VAL A 71 10.64 -0.56 -0.69
C VAL A 71 12.12 -0.93 -0.64
N HIS A 72 12.94 -0.02 -0.12
CA HIS A 72 14.35 -0.27 0.16
C HIS A 72 14.51 -0.47 1.66
N LEU A 73 15.09 -1.61 2.05
CA LEU A 73 15.45 -1.87 3.44
C LEU A 73 16.84 -1.28 3.68
N TRP A 74 16.89 -0.34 4.61
CA TRP A 74 18.14 0.19 5.13
C TRP A 74 18.48 -0.66 6.35
N LYS A 75 19.65 -1.26 6.34
CA LYS A 75 20.18 -1.98 7.49
C LYS A 75 21.19 -1.05 8.14
N ASP A 76 21.04 -0.84 9.45
CA ASP A 76 22.08 -0.22 10.27
C ASP A 76 23.38 -1.06 10.27
#